data_AF-A0A967TXM1-F1
#
_entry.id   AF-A0A967TXM1-F1
#
_cell.length_a   1.000
_cell.length_b   1.000
_cell.length_c   1.000
_cell.angle_alpha   90.00
_cell.angle_beta   90.00
_cell.angle_gamma   90.00
#
_symmetry.space_group_name_H-M   'P 1'
#
loop_
_entity.id
_entity.type
_entity.pdbx_description
1 polymer ?
#
loop_
_entity_poly.entity_id
_entity_poly.type
_entity_poly.pdbx_seq_one_letter_code
_entity_poly.pdbx_strand_id
1 'polypeptide(L)'
;MKLNIFIWFLALSLILWTTALMGEERIQASAIPSTDQVVVGKSVEIPVTIDVSSLSEKLGSFTATLEWDPEILQYEDYTGGTTLGFESPVVNDMHVKKGKLVFAHAYPYGAEGEVNILNVTMKVVGEEGVSSA
;
A
#
# COMPACT_ATOMS: atom_id res chain seq x y z
N MET A 1 -57.79 -49.71 13.38
CA MET A 1 -56.70 -49.46 14.35
C MET A 1 -56.17 -48.05 14.08
N LYS A 2 -56.04 -47.17 15.08
CA LYS A 2 -55.55 -45.79 14.87
C LYS A 2 -54.02 -45.80 14.70
N LEU A 3 -53.47 -45.08 13.72
CA LEU A 3 -52.10 -44.56 13.83
C LEU A 3 -51.86 -43.29 12.98
N ASN A 4 -51.81 -42.16 13.69
CA ASN A 4 -51.08 -40.91 13.49
C ASN A 4 -50.76 -40.35 12.10
N ILE A 5 -51.34 -39.17 11.85
CA ILE A 5 -50.75 -38.05 11.11
C ILE A 5 -49.45 -37.60 11.80
N PHE A 6 -48.36 -37.44 11.04
CA PHE A 6 -47.14 -36.64 11.31
C PHE A 6 -46.17 -36.93 10.12
N ILE A 7 -45.44 -36.00 9.47
CA ILE A 7 -45.26 -34.54 9.57
C ILE A 7 -45.22 -33.98 8.12
N TRP A 8 -45.70 -32.75 7.87
CA TRP A 8 -45.27 -31.92 6.73
C TRP A 8 -44.28 -30.87 7.25
N PHE A 9 -42.99 -30.99 6.93
CA PHE A 9 -42.03 -29.88 7.04
C PHE A 9 -40.87 -30.09 6.07
N LEU A 10 -40.92 -29.37 4.95
CA LEU A 10 -39.81 -29.25 3.99
C LEU A 10 -38.74 -28.30 4.57
N ALA A 11 -38.11 -28.70 5.67
CA ALA A 11 -37.01 -27.97 6.28
C ALA A 11 -35.70 -28.36 5.57
N LEU A 12 -35.41 -27.67 4.46
CA LEU A 12 -34.12 -27.76 3.77
C LEU A 12 -33.03 -27.09 4.65
N SER A 13 -32.55 -27.80 5.67
CA SER A 13 -31.49 -27.29 6.55
C SER A 13 -30.14 -27.36 5.83
N LEU A 14 -29.80 -26.27 5.14
CA LEU A 14 -28.48 -26.04 4.58
C LEU A 14 -27.47 -25.92 5.73
N ILE A 15 -26.82 -27.03 6.12
CA ILE A 15 -25.68 -26.97 7.03
C ILE A 15 -24.52 -26.39 6.23
N LEU A 16 -24.31 -25.08 6.37
CA LEU A 16 -23.13 -24.38 5.88
C LEU A 16 -21.91 -24.93 6.59
N TRP A 17 -21.06 -25.64 5.85
CA TRP A 17 -19.71 -25.93 6.31
C TRP A 17 -18.99 -24.58 6.32
N THR A 18 -18.56 -24.12 7.49
CA THR A 18 -17.70 -22.94 7.59
C THR A 18 -16.37 -23.27 6.92
N THR A 19 -16.23 -22.89 5.65
CA THR A 19 -14.92 -22.80 5.01
C THR A 19 -14.05 -21.90 5.89
N ALA A 20 -12.86 -22.39 6.22
CA ALA A 20 -11.90 -21.63 7.01
C ALA A 20 -11.67 -20.25 6.39
N LEU A 21 -11.35 -19.28 7.23
CA LEU A 21 -10.81 -17.99 6.80
C LEU A 21 -9.55 -18.28 5.96
N MET A 22 -9.68 -18.23 4.64
CA MET A 22 -8.54 -17.99 3.78
C MET A 22 -8.01 -16.62 4.18
N GLY A 23 -6.69 -16.52 4.41
CA GLY A 23 -6.06 -15.22 4.63
C GLY A 23 -6.39 -14.32 3.45
N GLU A 24 -6.80 -13.09 3.72
CA GLU A 24 -7.17 -12.14 2.68
C GLU A 24 -5.90 -11.77 1.91
N GLU A 25 -5.72 -12.40 0.73
CA GLU A 25 -4.66 -12.09 -0.23
C GLU A 25 -4.75 -10.60 -0.58
N ARG A 26 -3.77 -9.83 -0.10
CA ARG A 26 -3.77 -8.37 -0.19
C ARG A 26 -2.39 -7.84 -0.54
N ILE A 27 -2.42 -6.84 -1.42
CA ILE A 27 -1.28 -5.97 -1.72
C ILE A 27 -1.48 -4.70 -0.90
N GLN A 28 -0.53 -4.37 -0.03
CA GLN A 28 -0.60 -3.15 0.78
C GLN A 28 0.54 -2.20 0.39
N ALA A 29 0.21 -1.07 -0.22
CA ALA A 29 1.16 0.02 -0.44
C ALA A 29 1.24 0.92 0.80
N SER A 30 2.43 1.42 1.10
CA SER A 30 2.70 2.32 2.24
C SER A 30 3.71 3.40 1.85
N ALA A 31 3.61 4.56 2.49
CA ALA A 31 4.53 5.69 2.34
C ALA A 31 4.58 6.46 3.67
N ILE A 32 5.26 5.87 4.66
CA ILE A 32 5.33 6.39 6.04
C ILE A 32 6.70 7.07 6.25
N PRO A 33 6.78 8.28 6.81
CA PRO A 33 8.05 8.91 7.16
C PRO A 33 8.93 8.03 8.04
N SER A 34 10.25 8.04 7.81
CA SER A 34 11.23 7.27 8.59
C SER A 34 11.43 7.77 10.03
N THR A 35 10.76 8.86 10.42
CA THR A 35 10.74 9.39 11.77
C THR A 35 9.42 10.08 12.10
N ASP A 36 8.95 9.91 13.33
CA ASP A 36 7.81 10.64 13.88
C ASP A 36 8.13 12.13 14.15
N GLN A 37 9.41 12.53 14.07
CA GLN A 37 9.85 13.90 14.34
C GLN A 37 9.80 14.79 13.09
N VAL A 38 8.57 15.08 12.65
CA VAL A 38 8.29 16.02 11.55
C VAL A 38 8.50 17.45 12.05
N VAL A 39 9.57 18.12 11.60
CA VAL A 39 9.94 19.48 12.03
C VAL A 39 10.03 20.42 10.83
N VAL A 40 9.28 21.53 10.87
CA VAL A 40 9.29 22.55 9.81
C VAL A 40 10.70 23.03 9.49
N GLY A 41 11.02 23.07 8.20
CA GLY A 41 12.34 23.43 7.68
C GLY A 41 13.36 22.29 7.65
N LYS A 42 13.00 21.06 8.08
CA LYS A 42 13.83 19.86 7.98
C LYS A 42 13.35 18.94 6.86
N SER A 43 14.28 18.14 6.35
CA SER A 43 14.01 17.07 5.39
C SER A 43 13.73 15.77 6.14
N VAL A 44 12.81 14.97 5.60
CA VAL A 44 12.43 13.65 6.06
C VAL A 44 12.41 12.68 4.88
N GLU A 45 12.85 11.46 5.11
CA GLU A 45 12.81 10.38 4.12
C GLU A 45 11.49 9.63 4.26
N ILE A 46 10.81 9.39 3.13
CA ILE A 46 9.57 8.65 3.03
C ILE A 46 9.86 7.41 2.16
N PRO A 47 10.18 6.25 2.78
CA PRO A 47 10.22 4.98 2.08
C PRO A 47 8.82 4.64 1.54
N VAL A 48 8.74 4.28 0.27
CA VAL A 48 7.55 3.71 -0.35
C VAL A 48 7.72 2.20 -0.43
N THR A 49 6.82 1.46 0.22
CA THR A 49 6.85 0.00 0.26
C THR A 49 5.57 -0.61 -0.29
N ILE A 50 5.67 -1.84 -0.80
CA ILE A 50 4.54 -2.70 -1.16
C ILE A 50 4.74 -4.02 -0.42
N ASP A 51 3.84 -4.34 0.50
CA ASP A 51 3.76 -5.66 1.13
C ASP A 51 2.96 -6.62 0.25
N VAL A 52 3.63 -7.70 -0.17
CA VAL A 52 3.04 -8.88 -0.85
C VAL A 52 3.22 -10.16 -0.05
N SER A 53 3.58 -10.07 1.25
CA SER A 53 3.84 -11.23 2.14
C SER A 53 2.64 -12.18 2.30
N SER A 54 1.43 -11.72 1.95
CA SER A 54 0.21 -12.52 2.00
C SER A 54 -0.07 -13.32 0.72
N LEU A 55 0.70 -13.10 -0.35
CA LEU A 55 0.52 -13.71 -1.66
C LEU A 55 1.49 -14.87 -1.90
N SER A 56 1.17 -15.74 -2.85
CA SER A 56 2.12 -16.73 -3.39
C SER A 56 2.98 -16.13 -4.53
N GLU A 57 2.49 -15.03 -5.10
CA GLU A 57 3.00 -14.29 -6.22
C GLU A 57 4.05 -13.24 -5.80
N LYS A 58 4.98 -12.96 -6.71
CA LYS A 58 6.01 -11.94 -6.52
C LYS A 58 5.60 -10.61 -7.14
N LEU A 59 6.01 -9.49 -6.53
CA LEU A 59 5.96 -8.20 -7.20
C LEU A 59 6.99 -8.20 -8.35
N GLY A 60 6.52 -8.37 -9.59
CA GLY A 60 7.37 -8.35 -10.79
C GLY A 60 7.46 -6.99 -11.48
N SER A 61 6.47 -6.11 -11.31
CA SER A 61 6.46 -4.76 -11.87
C SER A 61 5.41 -3.89 -11.21
N PHE A 62 5.62 -2.57 -11.21
CA PHE A 62 4.62 -1.61 -10.76
C PHE A 62 4.58 -0.36 -11.65
N THR A 63 3.46 0.36 -11.57
CA THR A 63 3.36 1.79 -11.89
C THR A 63 2.59 2.43 -10.76
N ALA A 64 3.18 3.42 -10.12
CA ALA A 64 2.70 4.03 -8.89
C ALA A 64 2.60 5.55 -9.02
N THR A 65 1.77 6.15 -8.17
CA THR A 65 1.72 7.59 -7.96
C THR A 65 1.81 7.83 -6.46
N LEU A 66 2.75 8.69 -6.05
CA LEU A 66 2.79 9.26 -4.71
C LEU A 66 2.15 10.65 -4.79
N GLU A 67 1.20 10.93 -3.90
CA GLU A 67 0.54 12.23 -3.77
C GLU A 67 0.69 12.76 -2.34
N TRP A 68 0.83 14.07 -2.20
CA TRP A 68 1.01 14.75 -0.92
C TRP A 68 0.48 16.19 -0.98
N ASP A 69 0.31 16.83 0.17
CA ASP A 69 -0.02 18.26 0.24
C ASP A 69 1.24 19.12 0.02
N PRO A 70 1.33 19.89 -1.08
CA PRO A 70 2.50 20.74 -1.37
C PRO A 70 2.62 21.97 -0.44
N GLU A 71 1.60 22.29 0.38
CA GLU A 71 1.69 23.32 1.41
C GLU A 71 2.37 22.79 2.69
N ILE A 72 2.36 21.47 2.92
CA ILE A 72 2.97 20.81 4.08
C ILE A 72 4.35 20.22 3.71
N LEU A 73 4.46 19.53 2.57
CA LEU A 73 5.66 18.82 2.12
C LEU A 73 6.14 19.31 0.74
N GLN A 74 7.42 19.62 0.63
CA GLN A 74 8.10 19.98 -0.61
C GLN A 74 9.07 18.86 -1.01
N TYR A 75 8.87 18.28 -2.19
CA TYR A 75 9.83 17.32 -2.78
C TYR A 75 11.22 17.94 -2.97
N GLU A 76 12.26 17.24 -2.53
CA GLU A 76 13.66 17.59 -2.75
C GLU A 76 14.34 16.62 -3.73
N ASP A 77 14.29 15.31 -3.48
CA ASP A 77 14.99 14.30 -4.28
C ASP A 77 14.40 12.88 -4.08
N TYR A 78 14.88 11.89 -4.82
CA TYR A 78 14.58 10.47 -4.61
C TYR A 78 15.83 9.57 -4.73
N THR A 79 15.76 8.40 -4.12
CA THR A 79 16.60 7.26 -4.46
C THR A 79 15.74 6.05 -4.84
N GLY A 80 16.33 5.07 -5.52
CA GLY A 80 15.64 3.82 -5.86
C GLY A 80 15.24 3.00 -4.63
N GLY A 81 14.51 1.91 -4.88
CA GLY A 81 14.22 0.93 -3.84
C GLY A 81 15.48 0.26 -3.30
N THR A 82 15.42 -0.18 -2.04
CA THR A 82 16.48 -0.94 -1.36
C THR A 82 16.28 -2.45 -1.45
N THR A 83 15.10 -2.92 -1.88
CA THR A 83 14.88 -4.33 -2.19
C THR A 83 15.55 -4.68 -3.52
N LEU A 84 16.25 -5.81 -3.54
CA LEU A 84 16.99 -6.31 -4.71
C LEU A 84 16.13 -6.30 -5.99
N GLY A 85 16.64 -5.65 -7.03
CA GLY A 85 15.97 -5.53 -8.33
C GLY A 85 15.04 -4.33 -8.46
N PHE A 86 14.94 -3.44 -7.47
CA PHE A 86 14.12 -2.23 -7.52
C PHE A 86 14.93 -0.92 -7.39
N GLU A 87 16.25 -0.99 -7.56
CA GLU A 87 17.19 0.11 -7.27
C GLU A 87 17.21 1.22 -8.34
N SER A 88 16.48 1.08 -9.45
CA SER A 88 16.51 2.04 -10.58
C SER A 88 15.14 2.27 -11.23
N PRO A 89 14.14 2.79 -10.48
CA PRO A 89 12.84 3.14 -11.03
C PRO A 89 12.95 4.27 -12.06
N VAL A 90 12.06 4.25 -13.06
CA VAL A 90 11.83 5.40 -13.95
C VAL A 90 10.87 6.33 -13.24
N VAL A 91 11.29 7.57 -13.03
CA VAL A 91 10.54 8.59 -12.26
C VAL A 91 10.20 9.78 -13.15
N ASN A 92 8.99 10.31 -13.01
CA ASN A 92 8.50 11.52 -13.66
C ASN A 92 8.16 12.57 -12.59
N ASP A 93 9.01 13.58 -12.50
CA ASP A 93 8.98 14.68 -11.53
C ASP A 93 8.26 15.95 -12.04
N MET A 94 7.68 15.92 -13.25
CA MET A 94 7.03 17.08 -13.88
C MET A 94 5.91 17.73 -13.03
N HIS A 95 5.40 17.02 -12.03
CA HIS A 95 4.27 17.47 -11.20
C HIS A 95 4.59 17.57 -9.69
N VAL A 96 5.86 17.48 -9.28
CA VAL A 96 6.21 17.54 -7.84
C VAL A 96 5.78 18.85 -7.16
N LYS A 97 5.81 19.97 -7.89
CA LYS A 97 5.30 21.27 -7.40
C LYS A 97 3.77 21.33 -7.21
N LYS A 98 3.05 20.26 -7.57
CA LYS A 98 1.61 20.09 -7.40
C LYS A 98 1.26 18.92 -6.46
N GLY A 99 2.23 18.43 -5.68
CA GLY A 99 1.99 17.32 -4.76
C GLY A 99 1.87 15.96 -5.43
N LYS A 100 2.56 15.71 -6.56
CA LYS A 100 2.43 14.46 -7.33
C LYS A 100 3.75 13.99 -7.95
N LEU A 101 4.10 12.72 -7.73
CA LEU A 101 5.23 12.01 -8.35
C LEU A 101 4.72 10.72 -8.97
N VAL A 102 5.08 10.42 -10.23
CA VAL A 102 4.68 9.19 -10.93
C VAL A 102 5.92 8.38 -11.27
N PHE A 103 5.92 7.07 -10.98
CA PHE A 103 7.11 6.23 -11.13
C PHE A 103 6.75 4.78 -11.44
N ALA A 104 7.67 4.07 -12.11
CA ALA A 104 7.48 2.69 -12.54
C ALA A 104 8.80 1.91 -12.52
N HIS A 105 8.72 0.59 -12.28
CA HIS A 105 9.86 -0.32 -12.42
C HIS A 105 9.37 -1.74 -12.78
N ALA A 106 10.27 -2.56 -13.32
CA ALA A 106 10.01 -3.96 -13.60
C ALA A 106 11.25 -4.82 -13.30
N TYR A 107 11.07 -5.82 -12.43
CA TYR A 107 12.07 -6.80 -12.05
C TYR A 107 11.59 -8.21 -12.45
N PRO A 108 12.10 -8.80 -13.55
CA PRO A 108 11.55 -10.04 -14.11
C PRO A 108 11.61 -11.27 -13.18
N TYR A 109 12.47 -11.28 -12.17
CA TYR A 109 12.55 -12.36 -11.18
C TYR A 109 11.59 -12.17 -9.99
N GLY A 110 11.07 -10.94 -9.82
CA GLY A 110 10.16 -10.52 -8.77
C GLY A 110 10.74 -10.53 -7.35
N ALA A 111 10.11 -9.77 -6.45
CA ALA A 111 10.38 -9.81 -5.01
C ALA A 111 9.18 -10.36 -4.21
N GLU A 112 9.48 -11.00 -3.08
CA GLU A 112 8.52 -11.50 -2.09
C GLU A 112 8.59 -10.61 -0.84
N GLY A 113 7.56 -10.68 0.01
CA GLY A 113 7.56 -10.01 1.31
C GLY A 113 7.25 -8.51 1.23
N GLU A 114 7.86 -7.72 2.11
CA GLU A 114 7.83 -6.26 2.05
C GLU A 114 8.89 -5.73 1.07
N VAL A 115 8.43 -5.09 0.00
CA VAL A 115 9.27 -4.60 -1.09
C VAL A 115 9.37 -3.08 -1.04
N ASN A 116 10.55 -2.54 -0.74
CA ASN A 116 10.84 -1.11 -0.83
C ASN A 116 11.15 -0.73 -2.29
N ILE A 117 10.31 0.13 -2.87
CA ILE A 117 10.30 0.41 -4.32
C ILE A 117 10.81 1.81 -4.71
N LEU A 118 10.87 2.73 -3.75
CA LEU A 118 11.34 4.10 -3.91
C LEU A 118 11.59 4.68 -2.51
N ASN A 119 12.55 5.59 -2.35
CA ASN A 119 12.71 6.39 -1.13
C ASN A 119 12.73 7.87 -1.51
N VAL A 120 11.77 8.65 -1.01
CA VAL A 120 11.60 10.06 -1.41
C VAL A 120 12.02 10.98 -0.28
N THR A 121 12.87 11.96 -0.57
CA THR A 121 13.23 13.01 0.40
C THR A 121 12.29 14.19 0.23
N MET A 122 11.53 14.48 1.29
CA MET A 122 10.60 15.60 1.37
C MET A 122 11.06 16.58 2.45
N LYS A 123 11.04 17.87 2.15
CA LYS A 123 11.18 18.94 3.14
C LYS A 123 9.84 19.32 3.74
N VAL A 124 9.77 19.36 5.05
CA VAL A 124 8.62 19.93 5.78
C VAL A 124 8.64 21.45 5.61
N VAL A 125 7.60 22.01 5.02
CA VAL A 125 7.48 23.46 4.73
C VAL A 125 6.28 24.12 5.42
N GLY A 126 5.28 23.33 5.83
CA GLY A 126 4.15 23.75 6.65
C GLY A 126 4.01 22.88 7.91
N GLU A 127 3.23 23.36 8.87
CA GLU A 127 2.71 22.53 9.97
C GLU A 127 1.51 21.72 9.46
N GLU A 128 1.22 20.56 10.05
CA GLU A 128 -0.02 19.83 9.71
C GLU A 128 -1.23 20.73 9.98
N GLY A 129 -2.06 20.93 8.95
CA GLY A 129 -3.28 21.70 9.08
C GLY A 129 -4.22 21.03 10.08
N VAL A 130 -4.44 21.68 11.23
CA VAL A 130 -5.60 21.39 12.09
C VAL A 130 -6.82 21.40 11.19
N SER A 131 -7.50 20.26 11.05
CA SER A 131 -8.58 20.13 10.07
C SER A 131 -9.64 21.20 10.35
N SER A 132 -9.87 22.06 9.36
CA SER A 132 -10.82 23.16 9.49
C SER A 132 -12.24 22.59 9.45
N ALA A 133 -12.84 22.44 10.63
CA ALA A 133 -14.22 22.03 10.86
C ALA A 133 -15.00 23.17 11.55
#